data_AF-A0A429TUE3-F1
#
_entry.id   AF-A0A429TUE3-F1
#
_cell.length_a   1.000
_cell.length_b   1.000
_cell.length_c   1.000
_cell.angle_alpha   90.00
_cell.angle_beta   90.00
_cell.angle_gamma   90.00
#
_symmetry.space_group_name_H-M   'P 1'
#
loop_
_entity.id
_entity.type
_entity.pdbx_description
1 polymer ?
#
loop_
_entity_poly.entity_id
_entity_poly.type
_entity_poly.pdbx_seq_one_letter_code
_entity_poly.pdbx_strand_id
1 'polypeptide(L)' 'MDPEGPLLLEGPVEIRLPDGTTAYSDRFMVAVCTCRRSRRYPWCDTSHRRRTRGRDEAGEQARRPAED' A
#
# COMPACT_ATOMS: atom_id res chain seq x y z
N MET A 1 8.15 5.15 8.21
CA MET A 1 7.41 5.70 7.05
C MET A 1 6.32 4.71 6.71
N ASP A 2 5.06 5.01 7.01
CA ASP A 2 3.95 4.33 6.36
C ASP A 2 3.73 5.10 5.05
N PRO A 3 4.14 4.56 3.88
CA PRO A 3 4.02 5.28 2.63
C PRO A 3 2.58 5.09 2.17
N GLU A 4 1.73 6.09 2.37
CA GLU A 4 0.27 5.99 2.19
C GLU A 4 -0.18 5.69 0.75
N GLY A 5 0.73 5.61 -0.21
CA GLY A 5 0.37 5.24 -1.57
C GLY A 5 1.56 4.99 -2.48
N PRO A 6 1.28 4.53 -3.72
CA PRO A 6 2.29 4.44 -4.74
C PRO A 6 2.79 5.83 -5.16
N LEU A 7 3.99 5.86 -5.75
CA LEU A 7 4.43 7.00 -6.55
C LEU A 7 3.74 6.91 -7.92
N LEU A 8 3.00 7.95 -8.31
CA LEU A 8 2.40 8.04 -9.64
C LEU A 8 3.37 8.76 -10.58
N LEU A 9 3.64 8.14 -11.72
CA LEU A 9 4.50 8.67 -12.78
C LEU A 9 3.73 8.71 -14.08
N GLU A 10 3.90 9.77 -14.87
CA GLU A 10 3.51 9.77 -16.27
C GLU A 10 4.45 8.82 -17.05
N GLY A 11 3.88 8.01 -17.93
CA GLY A 11 4.63 7.03 -18.70
C GLY A 11 4.77 7.39 -20.19
N PRO A 12 5.46 6.53 -20.96
CA PRO A 12 6.00 5.23 -20.57
C PRO A 12 7.19 5.31 -19.61
N VAL A 13 7.42 4.26 -18.80
CA VAL A 13 8.52 4.21 -17.82
C VAL A 13 9.33 2.92 -17.92
N GLU A 14 10.64 3.06 -17.70
CA GLU A 14 11.59 1.95 -17.49
C GLU A 14 12.21 2.09 -16.09
N ILE A 15 12.18 1.03 -15.30
CA ILE A 15 12.73 1.00 -13.93
C ILE A 15 13.83 -0.05 -13.85
N ARG A 16 15.04 0.37 -13.48
CA ARG A 16 16.14 -0.53 -13.12
C ARG A 16 16.07 -0.88 -11.64
N LEU A 17 16.15 -2.17 -11.35
CA LEU A 17 16.12 -2.70 -10.00
C LEU A 17 17.52 -3.02 -9.45
N PRO A 18 17.69 -3.09 -8.12
CA PRO A 18 18.98 -3.41 -7.52
C PRO A 18 19.55 -4.79 -7.88
N ASP A 19 18.70 -5.73 -8.30
CA ASP A 19 19.10 -7.07 -8.77
C ASP A 19 19.58 -7.07 -10.23
N GLY A 20 19.65 -5.89 -10.87
CA GLY A 20 20.05 -5.71 -12.26
C GLY A 20 18.92 -5.94 -13.27
N THR A 21 17.74 -6.36 -12.83
CA THR A 21 16.59 -6.53 -13.73
C THR A 21 15.97 -5.18 -14.09
N THR A 22 15.24 -5.16 -15.22
CA THR A 22 14.54 -3.98 -15.71
C THR A 22 13.07 -4.30 -15.91
N ALA A 23 12.19 -3.42 -15.41
CA ALA A 23 10.75 -3.50 -15.60
C ALA A 23 10.26 -2.33 -16.46
N TYR A 24 9.42 -2.62 -17.45
CA TYR A 24 8.88 -1.64 -18.38
C TYR A 24 7.35 -1.54 -18.27
N SER A 25 6.81 -0.33 -18.44
CA SER A 25 5.38 -0.10 -18.60
C SER A 25 5.13 0.96 -19.66
N ASP A 26 4.25 0.65 -20.61
CA ASP A 26 3.80 1.51 -21.71
C ASP A 26 2.56 2.37 -21.36
N ARG A 27 2.08 2.28 -20.11
CA ARG A 27 0.89 3.02 -19.69
C ARG A 27 1.20 4.50 -19.51
N PHE A 28 0.24 5.35 -19.86
CA PHE A 28 0.36 6.81 -19.70
C PHE A 28 0.49 7.26 -18.23
N MET A 29 0.02 6.45 -17.28
CA MET A 29 0.18 6.68 -15.85
C MET A 29 0.49 5.36 -15.15
N VAL A 30 1.55 5.37 -14.34
CA VAL A 30 2.13 4.18 -13.73
C VAL A 30 2.26 4.36 -12.23
N ALA A 31 1.79 3.38 -11.46
CA ALA A 31 1.88 3.37 -10.00
C ALA A 31 3.05 2.51 -9.53
N VAL A 32 4.10 3.14 -9.01
CA VAL A 32 5.30 2.48 -8.50
C VAL A 32 5.17 2.20 -7.01
N CYS A 33 5.52 0.98 -6.61
CA CYS A 33 5.48 0.53 -5.23
C CYS A 33 6.58 1.19 -4.40
N THR A 34 6.19 1.93 -3.38
CA THR A 34 7.08 2.52 -2.36
C THR A 34 7.09 1.71 -1.06
N CYS A 35 6.07 0.88 -0.83
CA CYS A 35 5.89 0.11 0.41
C CYS A 35 6.64 -1.23 0.46
N ARG A 36 7.17 -1.72 -0.68
CA ARG A 36 7.81 -3.04 -0.86
C ARG A 36 6.96 -4.26 -0.49
N ARG A 37 5.65 -4.09 -0.24
CA ARG A 37 4.71 -5.19 0.04
C ARG A 37 4.11 -5.81 -1.23
N SER A 38 4.37 -5.24 -2.40
CA SER A 38 3.78 -5.73 -3.64
C SER A 38 4.33 -7.09 -4.05
N ARG A 39 3.45 -7.96 -4.54
CA ARG A 39 3.81 -9.23 -5.17
C ARG A 39 4.20 -9.06 -6.65
N ARG A 40 4.07 -7.85 -7.19
CA ARG A 40 4.40 -7.48 -8.57
C ARG A 40 5.39 -6.32 -8.60
N TYR A 41 6.27 -6.25 -7.58
CA TYR A 41 7.31 -5.24 -7.50
C TYR A 41 8.07 -5.15 -8.84
N PRO A 42 8.27 -3.95 -9.43
CA PRO A 42 8.13 -2.62 -8.81
C PRO A 42 6.74 -2.00 -8.87
N TRP A 43 5.74 -2.65 -9.45
CA TRP A 43 4.41 -2.07 -9.64
C TRP A 43 3.56 -2.14 -8.38
N CYS A 44 2.71 -1.14 -8.15
CA CYS A 44 1.75 -1.19 -7.06
C CYS A 44 0.59 -2.13 -7.39
N ASP A 45 0.31 -3.08 -6.49
CA ASP A 45 -0.83 -4.00 -6.54
C ASP A 45 -1.80 -3.77 -5.38
N THR A 46 -1.81 -2.55 -4.82
CA THR A 46 -2.58 -2.13 -3.64
C THR A 46 -2.21 -2.79 -2.31
N SER A 47 -1.13 -3.60 -2.24
CA SER A 47 -0.64 -4.22 -1.00
C SER A 47 -0.18 -3.21 0.08
N HIS A 48 -0.11 -1.92 -0.25
CA HIS A 48 0.10 -0.87 0.74
C HIS A 48 -1.10 -0.73 1.69
N ARG A 49 -2.32 -1.06 1.26
CA ARG A 49 -3.52 -0.95 2.09
C ARG A 49 -3.45 -1.95 3.24
N ARG A 50 -3.58 -1.48 4.48
CA ARG A 50 -3.71 -2.38 5.64
C ARG A 50 -4.99 -3.21 5.45
N ARG A 51 -4.87 -4.53 5.54
CA ARG A 51 -6.05 -5.39 5.64
C ARG A 51 -6.59 -5.23 7.06
N THR A 52 -7.58 -4.38 7.28
CA THR A 52 -8.44 -4.53 8.43
C THR A 52 -9.23 -5.82 8.22
N ARG A 53 -8.69 -6.94 8.70
CA ARG A 53 -9.57 -8.01 9.15
C ARG A 53 -10.40 -7.36 10.23
N GLY A 54 -11.72 -7.32 10.08
CA GLY A 54 -12.62 -6.87 11.14
C GLY A 54 -12.28 -7.65 12.40
N ARG A 55 -11.50 -7.02 13.27
CA ARG A 55 -11.46 -7.35 14.68
C ARG A 55 -12.50 -6.42 15.24
N ASP A 56 -13.67 -7.01 15.46
CA ASP A 56 -14.63 -6.68 16.49
C ASP A 56 -14.48 -5.26 17.05
N GLU A 57 -15.44 -4.40 16.71
CA GLU A 57 -15.81 -3.24 17.53
C GLU A 57 -16.39 -3.71 18.88
N ALA A 58 -15.62 -4.50 19.63
CA ALA A 58 -15.88 -4.88 21.01
C ALA A 58 -14.60 -4.61 21.80
N GLY A 59 -14.24 -3.33 21.90
CA GLY A 59 -13.05 -2.89 22.61
C GLY A 59 -13.06 -1.46 23.11
N GLU A 60 -14.13 -0.70 22.83
CA GLU A 60 -14.31 0.65 23.36
C GLU A 60 -15.80 0.81 23.68
N GLN A 61 -16.18 0.53 24.94
CA GLN A 61 -17.37 1.02 25.65
C GLN A 61 -17.54 0.26 26.99
N ALA A 62 -16.52 0.26 27.84
CA ALA A 62 -16.76 0.21 29.28
C ALA A 62 -17.33 1.58 29.70
N ARG A 63 -18.59 1.82 29.33
CA ARG A 63 -19.38 2.94 29.84
C ARG A 63 -19.65 2.62 31.32
N ARG A 64 -18.94 3.34 32.19
CA ARG A 64 -19.26 3.73 33.59
C ARG A 64 -20.37 2.90 34.28
N PRO A 65 -20.11 2.17 35.37
CA PRO A 65 -21.19 1.73 36.24
C PRO A 65 -21.87 2.94 36.91
N ALA A 66 -23.17 2.78 37.12
CA ALA A 66 -24.15 3.79 37.50
C ALA A 66 -23.91 4.42 38.88
N GLU A 67 -24.34 5.66 39.01
CA GLU A 67 -24.54 6.38 40.28
C GLU A 67 -25.75 5.79 41.04
N ASP A 68 -25.58 5.56 42.35
CA ASP A 68 -26.59 5.79 43.40
C ASP A 68 -25.84 6.16 44.71
#